data_AF-A0A177SA13-F1
#
_entry.id   AF-A0A177SA13-F1
#
_cell.length_a   1.000
_cell.length_b   1.000
_cell.length_c   1.000
_cell.angle_alpha   90.00
_cell.angle_beta   90.00
_cell.angle_gamma   90.00
#
_symmetry.space_group_name_H-M   'P 1'
#
loop_
_entity.id
_entity.type
_entity.pdbx_description
1 polymer ?
#
loop_
_entity_poly.entity_id
_entity_poly.type
_entity_poly.pdbx_seq_one_letter_code
_entity_poly.pdbx_strand_id
1 'polypeptide(L)' 'MKKLVPDPPRLTTVHTHFATCQNHHPPLFAVCEGADIGDALEHLAIALKSAAETNAQMCDLADRK' A
#
# COMPACT_ATOMS: atom_id res chain seq x y z
N MET A 1 19.50 31.56 23.82
CA MET A 1 19.21 31.43 22.38
C MET A 1 18.68 30.01 22.13
N LYS A 2 17.46 29.87 21.61
CA LYS A 2 16.91 28.55 21.28
C LYS A 2 17.42 28.20 19.89
N LYS A 3 18.27 27.17 19.74
CA LYS A 3 18.62 26.67 18.41
C LYS A 3 17.31 26.24 17.74
N LEU A 4 16.99 26.81 16.58
CA LEU A 4 15.92 26.28 15.74
C LEU A 4 16.34 24.87 15.34
N VAL A 5 15.61 23.89 15.85
CA VAL A 5 15.78 22.49 15.43
C VAL A 5 15.18 22.41 14.02
N PRO A 6 15.94 21.98 13.00
CA PRO A 6 15.38 21.74 11.69
C PRO A 6 14.28 20.68 11.78
N ASP A 7 13.22 20.84 11.00
CA ASP A 7 12.22 19.79 10.87
C ASP A 7 12.88 18.48 10.40
N PRO A 8 12.45 17.32 10.93
CA PRO A 8 12.95 16.05 10.46
C PRO A 8 12.64 15.87 8.97
N PRO A 9 13.51 15.17 8.23
CA PRO A 9 13.29 14.94 6.80
C PRO A 9 11.98 14.17 6.62
N ARG A 10 11.19 14.60 5.63
CA ARG A 10 10.00 13.87 5.20
C ARG A 10 10.42 12.55 4.59
N LEU A 11 9.83 11.47 5.06
CA LEU A 11 10.10 10.14 4.51
C LEU A 11 9.15 9.91 3.33
N THR A 12 9.73 9.52 2.20
CA THR A 12 8.99 9.19 0.99
C THR A 12 9.22 7.75 0.57
N THR A 13 8.27 7.20 -0.16
CA THR A 13 8.37 5.87 -0.75
C THR A 13 9.47 5.81 -1.81
N VAL A 14 9.99 4.60 -2.03
CA VAL A 14 10.98 4.30 -3.06
C VAL A 14 10.40 3.26 -4.01
N HIS A 15 10.72 3.34 -5.30
CA HIS A 15 10.19 2.39 -6.27
C HIS A 15 10.62 0.96 -5.91
N THR A 16 9.64 0.12 -5.57
CA THR A 16 9.89 -1.23 -5.08
C THR A 16 8.80 -2.18 -5.57
N HIS A 17 9.18 -3.27 -6.22
CA HIS A 17 8.24 -4.33 -6.60
C HIS A 17 7.75 -5.10 -5.38
N PHE A 18 6.49 -5.51 -5.37
CA PHE A 18 5.93 -6.37 -4.33
C PHE A 18 5.00 -7.43 -4.94
N ALA A 19 4.64 -8.44 -4.13
CA ALA A 19 3.89 -9.61 -4.59
C ALA A 19 4.60 -10.37 -5.74
N THR A 20 5.87 -10.70 -5.55
CA THR A 20 6.62 -11.49 -6.52
C THR A 20 6.17 -12.95 -6.50
N CYS A 21 5.58 -13.43 -7.59
CA CYS A 21 5.18 -14.83 -7.76
C CYS A 21 6.38 -15.76 -8.08
N GLN A 22 7.45 -15.68 -7.28
CA GLN A 22 8.68 -16.49 -7.45
C GLN A 22 9.21 -16.50 -8.89
N ASN A 23 9.22 -15.35 -9.55
CA ASN A 23 9.70 -15.18 -10.93
C ASN A 23 8.92 -15.96 -12.02
N HIS A 24 7.73 -16.50 -11.73
CA HIS A 24 6.88 -17.10 -12.77
C HIS A 24 6.46 -16.09 -13.84
N HIS A 25 6.37 -14.81 -13.47
CA HIS A 25 6.06 -13.70 -14.36
C HIS A 25 6.75 -12.42 -13.89
N PRO A 26 6.86 -11.40 -14.77
CA PRO A 26 7.28 -10.06 -14.37
C PRO A 26 6.42 -9.51 -13.22
N PRO A 27 6.97 -8.68 -12.32
CA PRO A 27 6.21 -8.08 -11.23
C PRO A 27 5.00 -7.29 -11.76
N LEU A 28 3.84 -7.56 -11.18
CA LEU A 28 2.59 -6.90 -11.56
C LEU A 28 2.32 -5.63 -10.75
N PHE A 29 2.84 -5.58 -9.53
CA PHE A 29 2.61 -4.49 -8.59
C PHE A 29 3.93 -3.90 -8.11
N ALA A 30 3.93 -2.58 -7.94
CA ALA A 30 5.06 -1.83 -7.43
C ALA A 30 4.58 -0.64 -6.61
N VAL A 31 5.37 -0.26 -5.62
CA VAL A 31 5.25 1.01 -4.92
C VAL A 31 5.81 2.10 -5.84
N CYS A 32 5.07 3.19 -6.04
CA CYS A 32 5.56 4.37 -6.73
C CYS A 32 6.52 5.15 -5.82
N GLU A 33 7.57 5.75 -6.38
CA GLU A 33 8.47 6.60 -5.59
C GLU A 33 7.88 7.98 -5.32
N GLY A 34 8.35 8.62 -4.24
CA GLY A 34 8.06 10.03 -3.96
C GLY A 34 6.73 10.31 -3.27
N ALA A 35 5.93 9.31 -2.92
CA ALA A 35 4.75 9.49 -2.09
C ALA A 35 5.16 9.67 -0.62
N ASP A 36 4.43 10.48 0.14
CA ASP A 36 4.60 10.55 1.59
C ASP A 36 4.30 9.17 2.21
N ILE A 37 5.15 8.71 3.14
CA ILE A 37 5.00 7.38 3.74
C ILE A 37 3.70 7.26 4.55
N GLY A 38 3.30 8.31 5.28
CA GLY A 38 2.08 8.30 6.08
C GLY A 38 0.86 8.13 5.19
N ASP A 39 0.77 8.96 4.15
CA ASP A 39 -0.31 8.90 3.17
C ASP A 39 -0.34 7.53 2.47
N ALA A 40 0.82 7.03 2.04
CA ALA A 40 0.91 5.73 1.36
C ALA A 40 0.40 4.57 2.23
N LEU A 41 0.75 4.56 3.53
CA LEU A 41 0.31 3.54 4.47
C LEU A 41 -1.19 3.64 4.78
N GLU A 42 -1.73 4.85 4.91
CA GLU A 42 -3.16 5.07 5.13
C GLU A 42 -3.99 4.57 3.94
N HIS A 43 -3.61 4.95 2.73
CA HIS A 43 -4.28 4.50 1.51
C HIS A 43 -4.16 2.98 1.31
N LEU A 44 -3.00 2.39 1.61
CA LEU A 44 -2.81 0.95 1.55
C LEU A 44 -3.72 0.22 2.55
N ALA A 45 -3.83 0.71 3.78
CA ALA A 45 -4.69 0.11 4.80
C ALA A 45 -6.17 0.15 4.38
N ILE A 46 -6.62 1.26 3.81
CA ILE A 46 -7.98 1.39 3.26
C ILE A 46 -8.20 0.40 2.11
N ALA A 47 -7.28 0.36 1.15
CA ALA A 47 -7.38 -0.52 -0.01
C ALA A 47 -7.47 -2.00 0.41
N LEU A 48 -6.64 -2.44 1.36
CA LEU A 48 -6.66 -3.81 1.88
C LEU A 48 -7.97 -4.15 2.60
N LYS A 49 -8.50 -3.23 3.42
CA LYS A 49 -9.80 -3.43 4.09
C LYS A 49 -10.92 -3.56 3.06
N SER A 50 -11.00 -2.64 2.12
CA SER A 50 -12.01 -2.66 1.06
C SER A 50 -11.94 -3.93 0.22
N ALA A 51 -10.74 -4.38 -0.13
CA ALA A 51 -10.54 -5.62 -0.87
C ALA A 51 -11.01 -6.85 -0.07
N ALA A 52 -10.71 -6.91 1.23
CA ALA A 52 -11.16 -7.99 2.10
C ALA A 52 -12.69 -8.03 2.23
N GLU A 53 -13.33 -6.87 2.49
CA GLU A 53 -14.78 -6.76 2.61
C GLU A 53 -15.49 -7.13 1.30
N THR A 54 -14.99 -6.63 0.17
CA THR A 54 -15.55 -6.92 -1.16
C THR A 54 -15.42 -8.41 -1.49
N ASN A 55 -14.28 -9.03 -1.18
CA ASN A 55 -14.09 -10.46 -1.40
C ASN A 55 -15.04 -11.29 -0.53
N ALA A 56 -15.24 -10.94 0.73
CA ALA A 56 -16.19 -11.62 1.61
C ALA A 56 -17.62 -11.53 1.06
N GLN A 57 -18.05 -10.33 0.64
CA GLN A 57 -19.37 -10.14 0.03
C GLN A 57 -19.55 -10.94 -1.26
N MET A 58 -18.52 -11.01 -2.11
CA MET A 58 -18.53 -11.82 -3.33
C MET A 58 -18.66 -13.32 -3.03
N CYS A 59 -17.95 -13.83 -2.03
CA CYS A 59 -18.07 -15.23 -1.60
C CYS A 59 -19.50 -15.52 -1.11
N ASP A 60 -20.05 -14.68 -0.24
CA ASP A 60 -21.43 -14.83 0.25
C ASP A 60 -22.47 -14.83 -0.88
N LEU A 61 -22.27 -14.03 -1.93
CA LEU A 61 -23.15 -14.01 -3.10
C LEU A 61 -23.00 -15.24 -3.98
N ALA A 62 -21.77 -15.77 -4.10
CA ALA A 62 -21.50 -16.99 -4.85
C ALA A 62 -22.13 -18.23 -4.19
N ASP A 63 -22.08 -18.32 -2.85
CA ASP A 63 -22.65 -19.45 -2.09
C ASP A 63 -24.18 -19.48 -2.07
N ARG A 64 -24.83 -18.36 -2.42
CA ARG A 64 -26.30 -18.25 -2.51
C ARG A 64 -26.85 -18.68 -3.88
N LYS A 65 -25.98 -19.04 -4.83
CA LYS A 65 -26.33 -19.39 -6.20
C LYS A 65 -26.32 -20.89 -6.42
#